data_AF-A0A1F6JWE7-F1
#
_entry.id   AF-A0A1F6JWE7-F1
#
_cell.length_a   1.000
_cell.length_b   1.000
_cell.length_c   1.000
_cell.angle_alpha   90.00
_cell.angle_beta   90.00
_cell.angle_gamma   90.00
#
_symmetry.space_group_name_H-M   'P 1'
#
loop_
_entity.id
_entity.type
_entity.pdbx_description
1 polymer ?
#
loop_
_entity_poly.entity_id
_entity_poly.type
_entity_poly.pdbx_seq_one_letter_code
_entity_poly.pdbx_strand_id
1 'polypeptide(L)'
;MLALLAAASCGVNETSTDIGCIPNDPIGFVAKFYSIGLGLIGGVALLFIIYGGYIILASQGQSDQLNKGKSYIYYAIAGLLLAIFGFVFIQVIAVDILHIPGFK
;
A
#
# COMPACT_ATOMS: atom_id res chain seq x y z
N MET A 1 -6.88 -18.21 -7.72
CA MET A 1 -5.41 -18.36 -7.87
C MET A 1 -4.61 -17.49 -6.89
N LEU A 2 -5.24 -16.87 -5.88
CA LEU A 2 -4.61 -15.91 -4.96
C LEU A 2 -4.37 -16.46 -3.53
N ALA A 3 -4.39 -17.78 -3.30
CA ALA A 3 -4.47 -18.32 -1.93
C ALA A 3 -3.58 -19.54 -1.62
N LEU A 4 -2.62 -19.93 -2.49
CA LEU A 4 -1.93 -21.23 -2.34
C LEU A 4 -0.40 -21.19 -2.21
N LEU A 5 0.18 -20.08 -1.74
CA LEU A 5 1.63 -20.00 -1.45
C LEU A 5 1.91 -19.45 -0.04
N ALA A 6 1.09 -19.88 0.93
CA ALA A 6 1.26 -19.60 2.36
C ALA A 6 1.56 -20.88 3.18
N ALA A 7 2.03 -21.95 2.56
CA ALA A 7 2.53 -23.12 3.29
C ALA A 7 4.04 -23.02 3.54
N ALA A 8 4.37 -22.69 4.78
CA ALA A 8 5.35 -23.41 5.61
C ALA A 8 6.86 -23.30 5.30
N SER A 9 7.40 -22.10 5.43
CA SER A 9 8.68 -21.93 6.14
C SER A 9 8.74 -20.55 6.78
N CYS A 10 7.92 -20.33 7.82
CA CYS A 10 8.27 -19.27 8.76
C CYS A 10 9.63 -19.67 9.37
N GLY A 11 10.64 -18.81 9.28
CA GLY A 11 11.98 -19.10 9.79
C GLY A 11 11.98 -19.29 11.31
N VAL A 12 13.08 -19.80 11.87
CA VAL A 12 13.26 -20.11 13.31
C VAL A 12 13.05 -18.90 14.25
N ASN A 13 12.88 -17.69 13.70
CA ASN A 13 12.66 -16.42 14.41
C ASN A 13 11.33 -15.72 14.04
N GLU A 14 10.34 -16.46 13.53
CA GLU A 14 9.04 -15.91 13.09
C GLU A 14 7.88 -16.59 13.83
N THR A 15 6.93 -15.78 14.34
CA THR A 15 5.73 -16.29 15.02
C THR A 15 4.60 -16.45 14.00
N SER A 16 3.98 -17.62 13.96
CA SER A 16 2.84 -17.89 13.07
C SER A 16 1.57 -17.30 13.65
N THR A 17 0.91 -16.40 12.91
CA THR A 17 -0.39 -15.83 13.27
C THR A 17 -1.39 -16.03 12.13
N ASP A 18 -2.68 -15.85 12.40
CA ASP A 18 -3.79 -16.01 11.42
C ASP A 18 -3.66 -15.10 10.17
N ILE A 19 -2.84 -14.06 10.27
CA ILE A 19 -2.50 -13.09 9.20
C ILE A 19 -1.16 -13.39 8.51
N GLY A 20 -0.48 -14.49 8.86
CA GLY A 20 0.79 -14.97 8.26
C GLY A 20 1.98 -15.02 9.23
N CYS A 21 3.17 -15.35 8.70
CA CYS A 21 4.44 -15.32 9.46
C CYS A 21 4.82 -13.87 9.82
N ILE A 22 4.98 -13.60 11.12
CA ILE A 22 5.42 -12.30 11.65
C ILE A 22 6.85 -12.44 12.20
N PRO A 23 7.85 -11.75 11.61
CA PRO A 23 9.20 -11.70 12.15
C PRO A 23 9.23 -10.98 13.50
N ASN A 24 10.00 -11.51 14.46
CA ASN A 24 10.22 -10.84 15.76
C ASN A 24 11.28 -9.72 15.67
N ASP A 25 11.83 -9.46 14.48
CA ASP A 25 12.74 -8.36 14.20
C ASP A 25 11.96 -7.05 13.95
N PRO A 26 12.40 -5.90 14.51
CA PRO A 26 11.72 -4.61 14.33
C PRO A 26 11.55 -4.22 12.85
N ILE A 27 12.53 -4.59 12.01
CA ILE A 27 12.54 -4.27 10.58
C ILE A 27 11.58 -5.18 9.81
N GLY A 28 11.56 -6.47 10.13
CA GLY A 28 10.65 -7.45 9.52
C GLY A 28 9.19 -7.18 9.87
N PHE A 29 8.92 -6.72 11.09
CA PHE A 29 7.59 -6.31 11.54
C PHE A 29 7.05 -5.13 10.72
N VAL A 30 7.86 -4.07 10.54
CA VAL A 30 7.48 -2.88 9.75
C VAL A 30 7.23 -3.26 8.28
N ALA A 31 8.08 -4.10 7.68
CA ALA A 31 7.91 -4.53 6.29
C ALA A 31 6.59 -5.30 6.06
N LYS A 32 6.23 -6.21 6.97
CA LYS A 32 4.96 -6.96 6.89
C LYS A 32 3.75 -6.05 7.08
N PHE A 33 3.79 -5.15 8.06
CA PHE A 33 2.72 -4.18 8.29
C PHE A 33 2.54 -3.22 7.11
N TYR A 34 3.64 -2.81 6.49
CA TYR A 34 3.59 -1.95 5.31
C TYR A 34 3.02 -2.69 4.08
N SER A 35 3.38 -3.96 3.89
CA SER A 35 2.85 -4.80 2.81
C SER A 35 1.33 -5.01 2.90
N ILE A 36 0.80 -5.27 4.11
CA ILE A 36 -0.65 -5.41 4.31
C ILE A 36 -1.36 -4.05 4.11
N GLY A 37 -0.77 -2.96 4.59
CA GLY A 37 -1.30 -1.60 4.44
C GLY A 37 -1.36 -1.15 2.98
N LEU A 38 -0.31 -1.39 2.20
CA LEU A 38 -0.27 -1.12 0.76
C LEU A 38 -1.36 -1.88 0.01
N GLY A 39 -1.62 -3.13 0.39
CA GLY A 39 -2.70 -3.93 -0.20
C GLY A 39 -4.07 -3.27 -0.01
N LEU A 40 -4.35 -2.78 1.20
CA LEU A 40 -5.60 -2.06 1.49
C LEU A 40 -5.68 -0.71 0.77
N ILE A 41 -4.61 0.08 0.80
CA ILE A 41 -4.56 1.40 0.13
C ILE A 41 -4.75 1.25 -1.37
N GLY A 42 -4.05 0.29 -1.99
CA GLY A 42 -4.18 -0.01 -3.42
C GLY A 42 -5.59 -0.46 -3.80
N GLY A 43 -6.21 -1.30 -2.97
CA GLY A 43 -7.60 -1.74 -3.16
C GLY A 43 -8.60 -0.58 -3.08
N VAL A 44 -8.46 0.30 -2.09
CA VAL A 44 -9.31 1.49 -1.95
C VAL A 44 -9.09 2.47 -3.09
N ALA A 45 -7.84 2.73 -3.48
CA ALA A 45 -7.51 3.62 -4.60
C ALA A 45 -8.16 3.14 -5.92
N LEU A 46 -8.18 1.83 -6.16
CA LEU A 46 -8.86 1.25 -7.32
C LEU A 46 -10.37 1.58 -7.33
N LEU A 47 -11.05 1.45 -6.19
CA LEU A 47 -12.47 1.78 -6.08
C LEU A 47 -12.75 3.26 -6.35
N PHE A 48 -11.89 4.16 -5.84
CA PHE A 48 -12.01 5.60 -6.10
C PHE A 48 -11.77 5.95 -7.58
N ILE A 49 -10.84 5.28 -8.26
CA ILE A 49 -10.62 5.47 -9.70
C ILE A 49 -11.86 5.03 -10.50
N ILE A 50 -12.45 3.88 -10.17
CA ILE A 50 -13.68 3.40 -10.84
C ILE A 50 -14.82 4.39 -10.63
N TYR A 51 -15.02 4.87 -9.40
CA TYR A 51 -16.09 5.81 -9.07
C TYR A 51 -15.89 7.17 -9.75
N GLY A 52 -14.67 7.73 -9.69
CA GLY A 52 -14.31 8.98 -10.36
C GLY A 52 -14.45 8.87 -11.88
N GLY A 53 -14.03 7.74 -12.45
CA GLY A 53 -14.20 7.43 -13.87
C GLY A 53 -15.67 7.43 -14.26
N TYR A 54 -16.53 6.72 -13.52
CA TYR A 54 -17.97 6.68 -13.79
C TYR A 54 -18.61 8.08 -13.81
N ILE A 55 -18.23 8.95 -12.87
CA ILE A 55 -18.73 10.34 -12.84
C ILE A 55 -18.30 11.11 -14.10
N ILE A 56 -17.04 10.99 -14.54
CA ILE A 56 -16.55 11.66 -15.75
C ILE A 56 -17.32 11.17 -16.98
N LEU A 57 -17.51 9.86 -17.12
CA LEU A 57 -18.22 9.27 -18.26
C LEU A 57 -19.72 9.65 -18.26
N ALA A 58 -20.35 9.74 -17.08
CA ALA A 58 -21.75 10.10 -16.94
C ALA A 58 -22.03 11.62 -17.07
N SER A 59 -21.00 12.46 -17.19
CA SER A 59 -21.14 13.92 -17.10
C SER A 59 -21.84 14.61 -18.29
N GLN A 60 -22.17 13.89 -19.38
CA GLN A 60 -22.97 14.35 -20.54
C GLN A 60 -22.64 15.77 -21.09
N GLY A 61 -21.43 16.30 -20.86
CA GLY A 61 -21.01 17.64 -21.30
C GLY A 61 -21.20 18.78 -20.29
N GLN A 62 -21.65 18.54 -19.05
CA GLN A 62 -21.61 19.55 -18.00
C GLN A 62 -20.20 19.65 -17.38
N SER A 63 -19.59 20.83 -17.46
CA SER A 63 -18.23 21.11 -16.98
C SER A 63 -18.04 20.86 -15.48
N ASP A 64 -19.11 21.01 -14.69
CA ASP A 64 -19.08 20.87 -13.23
C ASP A 64 -18.81 19.42 -12.79
N GLN A 65 -19.52 18.47 -13.39
CA GLN A 65 -19.39 17.04 -13.10
C GLN A 65 -18.04 16.48 -13.60
N LEU A 66 -17.56 16.99 -14.74
CA LEU A 66 -16.23 16.66 -15.27
C LEU A 66 -15.12 17.10 -14.32
N ASN A 67 -15.21 18.31 -13.76
CA ASN A 67 -14.20 18.82 -12.85
C ASN A 67 -14.21 18.07 -11.50
N LYS A 68 -15.41 17.72 -11.01
CA LYS A 68 -15.57 16.86 -9.82
C LYS A 68 -14.93 15.49 -10.04
N GLY A 69 -15.23 14.82 -11.15
CA GLY A 69 -14.65 13.52 -11.46
C GLY A 69 -13.12 13.54 -11.58
N LYS A 70 -12.55 14.59 -12.20
CA LYS A 70 -11.09 14.78 -12.26
C LYS A 70 -10.48 14.95 -10.87
N SER A 71 -11.14 15.69 -9.99
CA SER A 71 -10.67 15.88 -8.61
C SER A 71 -10.62 14.55 -7.85
N TYR A 72 -11.64 13.69 -8.01
CA TYR A 72 -11.62 12.35 -7.40
C TYR A 72 -10.44 11.50 -7.86
N ILE A 73 -10.16 11.47 -9.16
CA ILE A 73 -9.01 10.73 -9.70
C ILE A 73 -7.70 11.34 -9.18
N TYR A 74 -7.61 12.66 -9.11
CA TYR A 74 -6.42 13.35 -8.58
C TYR A 74 -6.14 12.97 -7.13
N TYR A 75 -7.16 12.97 -6.26
CA TYR A 75 -7.00 12.57 -4.85
C TYR A 75 -6.64 11.08 -4.71
N ALA A 76 -7.20 10.20 -5.55
CA ALA A 76 -6.84 8.78 -5.55
C ALA A 76 -5.37 8.56 -5.93
N ILE A 77 -4.90 9.24 -6.97
CA ILE A 77 -3.50 9.18 -7.41
C ILE A 77 -2.56 9.80 -6.37
N ALA A 78 -2.94 10.94 -5.79
CA ALA A 78 -2.15 11.62 -4.76
C ALA A 78 -1.96 10.74 -3.51
N GLY A 79 -3.00 10.02 -3.09
CA GLY A 79 -2.91 9.07 -1.96
C GLY A 79 -2.00 7.88 -2.26
N LEU A 80 -2.05 7.33 -3.47
CA LEU A 80 -1.17 6.25 -3.89
C LEU A 80 0.29 6.72 -3.99
N LEU A 81 0.51 7.93 -4.52
CA LEU A 81 1.82 8.58 -4.55
C LEU A 81 2.38 8.79 -3.15
N LEU A 82 1.55 9.26 -2.21
CA LEU A 82 1.94 9.45 -0.82
C LEU A 82 2.38 8.14 -0.16
N ALA A 83 1.69 7.02 -0.44
CA ALA A 83 2.13 5.71 0.03
C ALA A 83 3.52 5.37 -0.51
N ILE A 84 3.74 5.48 -1.83
CA ILE A 84 5.06 5.19 -2.45
C ILE A 84 6.17 6.06 -1.84
N PHE A 85 5.92 7.35 -1.65
CA PHE A 85 6.89 8.24 -1.00
C PHE A 85 7.17 7.84 0.45
N GLY A 86 6.14 7.45 1.21
CA GLY A 86 6.31 6.96 2.58
C GLY A 86 7.25 5.76 2.69
N PHE A 87 7.22 4.86 1.71
CA PHE A 87 8.16 3.72 1.64
C PHE A 87 9.61 4.18 1.53
N VAL A 88 9.87 5.15 0.65
CA VAL A 88 11.22 5.72 0.46
C VAL A 88 11.70 6.36 1.76
N PHE A 89 10.85 7.11 2.45
CA PHE A 89 11.18 7.69 3.75
C PHE A 89 11.54 6.64 4.81
N ILE A 90 10.79 5.54 4.89
CA ILE A 90 11.10 4.43 5.81
C ILE A 90 12.49 3.85 5.51
N GLN A 91 12.82 3.61 4.24
CA GLN A 91 14.14 3.08 3.87
C GLN A 91 15.26 4.04 4.26
N VAL A 92 15.11 5.34 3.98
CA VAL A 92 16.11 6.34 4.32
C VAL A 92 16.31 6.39 5.84
N ILE A 93 15.25 6.52 6.62
CA ILE A 93 15.38 6.66 8.08
C ILE A 93 15.90 5.35 8.72
N ALA A 94 15.38 4.20 8.29
CA ALA A 94 15.69 2.91 8.91
C ALA A 94 17.06 2.34 8.51
N VAL A 95 17.57 2.68 7.33
CA VAL A 95 18.86 2.17 6.81
C VAL A 95 19.96 3.22 6.90
N ASP A 96 19.68 4.46 6.48
CA ASP A 96 20.73 5.49 6.37
C ASP A 96 20.99 6.19 7.72
N ILE A 97 19.96 6.37 8.56
CA ILE A 97 20.09 7.13 9.83
C ILE A 97 20.31 6.20 11.02
N LEU A 98 19.51 5.14 11.15
CA LEU A 98 19.75 4.08 12.14
C LEU A 98 20.60 2.99 11.47
N HIS A 99 21.91 3.18 11.51
CA HIS A 99 22.90 2.22 10.97
C HIS A 99 22.87 0.90 11.77
N ILE A 100 21.81 0.09 11.62
CA ILE A 100 21.65 -1.20 12.29
C ILE A 100 22.47 -2.23 11.48
N PRO A 101 23.57 -2.78 12.03
CA PRO A 101 24.37 -3.79 11.35
C PRO A 101 23.61 -5.12 11.36
N GLY A 102 22.78 -5.33 10.34
CA GLY A 102 21.99 -6.55 10.17
C GLY A 102 21.41 -6.75 8.77
N PHE A 103 21.69 -5.83 7.85
CA PHE A 103 21.23 -5.92 6.47
C PHE A 103 22.16 -6.80 5.64
N LYS A 104 21.59 -7.87 5.07
CA LYS A 104 21.99 -8.39 3.77
C LYS A 104 20.83 -8.20 2.81
#